data_AF-A0A101HGI1-F1
#
_entry.id   AF-A0A101HGI1-F1
#
_cell.length_a   1.000
_cell.length_b   1.000
_cell.length_c   1.000
_cell.angle_alpha   90.00
_cell.angle_beta   90.00
_cell.angle_gamma   90.00
#
_symmetry.space_group_name_H-M   'P 1'
#
loop_
_entity.id
_entity.type
_entity.pdbx_description
1 polymer ?
#
loop_
_entity_poly.entity_id
_entity_poly.type
_entity_poly.pdbx_seq_one_letter_code
_entity_poly.pdbx_strand_id
1 'polypeptide(L)'
;MKPLSKSQKYPLLFSFAVLLFFVTTVIIFKGIEREKILLEQPKDIVVVNTSTVATQIYWKTNPGQIQRLQYKKETETGLYKTAKTGIIDIEIPDKQRIYYTTLSDLEPNTKYLFRIESQNRSWDNGYSFQTKPIAEELFLPEIATGETDKKSLILITIEDEKYLQDTQYHGTWALDTQGRDYTTETYANYTKESELRSQLLDIISPPVYAQSGANC
;
A
#
# COMPACT_ATOMS: atom_id res chain seq x y z
N MET A 1 -35.77 -40.40 31.81
CA MET A 1 -36.19 -39.91 30.48
C MET A 1 -36.52 -41.10 29.59
N LYS A 2 -37.72 -41.16 28.97
CA LYS A 2 -38.09 -42.25 28.05
C LYS A 2 -37.32 -42.09 26.73
N PRO A 3 -36.77 -43.17 26.15
CA PRO A 3 -36.07 -43.08 24.87
C PRO A 3 -37.05 -42.71 23.75
N LEU A 4 -36.69 -41.72 22.93
CA LEU A 4 -37.45 -41.34 21.73
C LEU A 4 -37.68 -42.57 20.83
N SER A 5 -38.91 -42.74 20.34
CA SER A 5 -39.26 -43.80 19.40
C SER A 5 -38.58 -43.56 18.04
N LYS A 6 -38.36 -44.61 17.25
CA LYS A 6 -37.71 -44.48 15.93
C LYS A 6 -38.44 -43.45 15.04
N SER A 7 -39.76 -43.36 15.08
CA SER A 7 -40.53 -42.40 14.24
C SER A 7 -40.36 -40.94 14.66
N GLN A 8 -39.96 -40.66 15.90
CA GLN A 8 -39.73 -39.30 16.40
C GLN A 8 -38.28 -38.83 16.22
N LYS A 9 -37.31 -39.76 16.11
CA LYS A 9 -35.89 -39.45 15.95
C LYS A 9 -35.54 -38.91 14.56
N TYR A 10 -36.08 -39.53 13.50
CA TYR A 10 -35.80 -39.10 12.12
C TYR A 10 -36.26 -37.67 11.78
N PRO A 11 -37.48 -37.21 12.13
CA PRO A 11 -37.87 -35.83 11.85
C PRO A 11 -37.06 -34.82 12.65
N LEU A 12 -36.70 -35.12 13.91
CA LEU A 12 -35.81 -34.26 14.71
C LEU A 12 -34.40 -34.14 14.11
N LEU A 13 -33.81 -35.27 13.70
CA LEU A 13 -32.51 -35.28 13.02
C LEU A 13 -32.58 -34.54 11.68
N PHE A 14 -33.68 -34.68 10.94
CA PHE A 14 -33.90 -33.95 9.69
C PHE A 14 -34.02 -32.43 9.93
N SER A 15 -34.83 -31.99 10.91
CA SER A 15 -34.92 -30.58 11.27
C SER A 15 -33.57 -30.00 11.72
N PHE A 16 -32.78 -30.77 12.48
CA PHE A 16 -31.44 -30.38 12.87
C PHE A 16 -30.48 -30.27 11.67
N ALA A 17 -30.55 -31.22 10.73
CA ALA A 17 -29.77 -31.18 9.50
C ALA A 17 -30.14 -29.97 8.62
N VAL A 18 -31.42 -29.64 8.49
CA VAL A 18 -31.90 -28.46 7.75
C VAL A 18 -31.42 -27.16 8.42
N LEU A 19 -31.48 -27.07 9.75
CA LEU A 19 -30.97 -25.93 10.49
C LEU A 19 -29.47 -25.75 10.27
N LEU A 20 -28.70 -26.84 10.41
CA LEU A 20 -27.25 -26.82 10.17
C LEU A 20 -26.93 -26.39 8.74
N PHE A 21 -27.63 -26.94 7.75
CA PHE A 21 -27.45 -26.57 6.34
C PHE A 21 -27.70 -25.07 6.10
N PHE A 22 -28.75 -24.51 6.70
CA PHE A 22 -29.02 -23.08 6.58
C PHE A 22 -27.90 -22.24 7.22
N VAL A 23 -27.49 -22.59 8.45
CA VAL A 23 -26.40 -21.89 9.16
C VAL A 23 -25.10 -21.94 8.37
N THR A 24 -24.69 -23.11 7.85
CA THR A 24 -23.46 -23.24 7.05
C THR A 24 -23.55 -22.44 5.76
N THR A 25 -24.71 -22.42 5.12
CA THR A 25 -24.94 -21.65 3.89
C THR A 25 -24.77 -20.16 4.15
N VAL A 26 -25.38 -19.61 5.21
CA VAL A 26 -25.21 -18.20 5.60
C VAL A 26 -23.73 -17.88 5.90
N ILE A 27 -23.02 -18.77 6.61
CA ILE A 27 -21.59 -18.57 6.92
C ILE A 27 -20.77 -18.50 5.63
N ILE A 28 -21.00 -19.42 4.69
CA ILE A 28 -20.28 -19.44 3.40
C ILE A 28 -20.54 -18.15 2.61
N PHE A 29 -21.79 -17.72 2.49
CA PHE A 29 -22.12 -16.49 1.77
C PHE A 29 -21.48 -15.25 2.40
N LYS A 30 -21.55 -15.12 3.74
CA LYS A 30 -20.88 -14.03 4.46
C LYS A 30 -19.35 -14.08 4.32
N GLY A 31 -18.78 -15.29 4.27
CA GLY A 31 -17.35 -15.50 4.04
C GLY A 31 -16.91 -14.97 2.67
N ILE A 32 -17.63 -15.33 1.61
CA ILE A 32 -17.37 -14.87 0.24
C ILE A 32 -17.50 -13.35 0.13
N GLU A 33 -18.54 -12.76 0.74
CA GLU A 33 -18.71 -11.30 0.73
C GLU A 33 -17.55 -10.62 1.44
N ARG A 34 -17.15 -11.12 2.62
CA ARG A 34 -16.02 -10.58 3.37
C ARG A 34 -14.71 -10.68 2.59
N GLU A 35 -14.47 -11.79 1.89
CA GLU A 35 -13.28 -11.94 1.05
C GLU A 35 -13.24 -10.87 -0.04
N LYS A 36 -14.36 -10.63 -0.75
CA LYS A 36 -14.45 -9.55 -1.75
C LYS A 36 -14.15 -8.17 -1.16
N ILE A 37 -14.66 -7.89 0.04
CA ILE A 37 -14.38 -6.65 0.77
C ILE A 37 -12.87 -6.51 1.03
N LEU A 38 -12.25 -7.56 1.58
CA LEU A 38 -10.82 -7.56 1.90
C LEU A 38 -9.93 -7.47 0.66
N LEU A 39 -10.40 -7.97 -0.48
CA LEU A 39 -9.69 -7.86 -1.75
C LEU A 39 -9.61 -6.41 -2.23
N GLU A 40 -10.72 -5.67 -2.12
CA GLU A 40 -10.84 -4.28 -2.55
C GLU A 40 -10.25 -3.27 -1.56
N GLN A 41 -10.09 -3.65 -0.28
CA GLN A 41 -9.70 -2.75 0.79
C GLN A 41 -8.27 -2.20 0.60
N PRO A 42 -8.11 -0.86 0.61
CA PRO A 42 -6.81 -0.22 0.69
C PRO A 42 -6.08 -0.51 2.00
N LYS A 43 -4.78 -0.76 1.89
CA LYS A 43 -3.85 -1.05 2.97
C LYS A 43 -2.65 -0.12 2.89
N ASP A 44 -1.94 0.00 4.00
CA ASP A 44 -0.66 0.73 4.11
C ASP A 44 -0.71 2.11 3.45
N ILE A 45 -1.76 2.87 3.77
CA ILE A 45 -1.97 4.20 3.20
C ILE A 45 -0.99 5.16 3.87
N VAL A 46 -0.19 5.85 3.05
CA VAL A 46 0.76 6.86 3.53
C VAL A 46 0.60 8.15 2.74
N VAL A 47 0.60 9.27 3.46
CA VAL A 47 0.66 10.62 2.90
C VAL A 47 2.09 11.11 3.09
N VAL A 48 2.72 11.54 2.01
CA VAL A 48 4.15 11.81 1.94
C VAL A 48 4.45 13.01 1.07
N ASN A 49 5.65 13.56 1.20
CA ASN A 49 6.16 14.65 0.37
C ASN A 49 5.20 15.87 0.37
N THR A 50 4.53 16.11 1.51
CA THR A 50 3.58 17.21 1.67
C THR A 50 4.32 18.54 1.72
N SER A 51 4.04 19.42 0.76
CA SER A 51 4.54 20.78 0.70
C SER A 51 3.43 21.77 1.03
N THR A 52 3.67 23.05 0.72
CA THR A 52 2.66 24.11 0.83
C THR A 52 1.53 23.97 -0.18
N VAL A 53 1.77 23.35 -1.34
CA VAL A 53 0.84 23.33 -2.47
C VAL A 53 0.66 21.94 -3.10
N ALA A 54 1.34 20.93 -2.59
CA ALA A 54 1.26 19.57 -3.12
C ALA A 54 1.40 18.51 -2.03
N THR A 55 0.93 17.30 -2.33
CA THR A 55 1.23 16.11 -1.53
C THR A 55 1.20 14.88 -2.44
N GLN A 56 1.77 13.78 -1.98
CA GLN A 56 1.63 12.48 -2.61
C GLN A 56 0.99 11.51 -1.64
N ILE A 57 0.13 10.63 -2.15
CA ILE A 57 -0.54 9.62 -1.34
C ILE A 57 -0.32 8.28 -2.01
N TYR A 58 0.19 7.31 -1.25
CA TYR A 58 0.44 5.95 -1.69
C TYR A 58 -0.41 4.99 -0.87
N TRP A 59 -0.82 3.90 -1.50
CA TRP A 59 -1.53 2.81 -0.83
C TRP A 59 -1.37 1.52 -1.61
N LYS A 60 -1.65 0.41 -0.94
CA LYS A 60 -1.54 -0.94 -1.50
C LYS A 60 -2.90 -1.60 -1.55
N THR A 61 -3.19 -2.33 -2.62
CA THR A 61 -4.40 -3.17 -2.70
C THR A 61 -4.10 -4.49 -3.40
N ASN A 62 -5.02 -5.46 -3.37
CA ASN A 62 -4.80 -6.68 -4.14
C ASN A 62 -4.75 -6.39 -5.65
N PRO A 63 -4.01 -7.19 -6.44
CA PRO A 63 -3.93 -6.98 -7.88
C PRO A 63 -5.31 -7.06 -8.57
N GLY A 64 -5.46 -6.31 -9.67
CA GLY A 64 -6.67 -6.31 -10.49
C GLY A 64 -7.80 -5.43 -9.97
N GLN A 65 -7.63 -4.76 -8.82
CA GLN A 65 -8.63 -3.84 -8.30
C GLN A 65 -8.53 -2.47 -8.99
N ILE A 66 -9.67 -1.83 -9.24
CA ILE A 66 -9.70 -0.42 -9.65
C ILE A 66 -9.70 0.42 -8.38
N GLN A 67 -8.84 1.42 -8.31
CA GLN A 67 -8.73 2.33 -7.16
C GLN A 67 -8.63 3.76 -7.65
N ARG A 68 -9.35 4.67 -7.00
CA ARG A 68 -9.33 6.11 -7.30
C ARG A 68 -9.26 6.88 -6.01
N LEU A 69 -8.37 7.87 -5.93
CA LEU A 69 -8.37 8.79 -4.81
C LEU A 69 -9.30 9.97 -5.08
N GLN A 70 -10.09 10.33 -4.07
CA GLN A 70 -10.91 11.53 -4.09
C GLN A 70 -10.61 12.37 -2.86
N TYR A 71 -10.59 13.70 -3.00
CA TYR A 71 -10.21 14.62 -1.93
C TYR A 71 -11.03 15.91 -1.96
N LYS A 72 -11.09 16.61 -0.82
CA LYS A 72 -11.67 17.95 -0.69
C LYS A 72 -11.08 18.65 0.52
N LYS A 73 -11.27 19.96 0.64
CA LYS A 73 -10.93 20.66 1.90
C LYS A 73 -11.88 20.20 2.99
N GLU A 74 -11.41 20.16 4.24
CA GLU A 74 -12.26 19.82 5.38
C GLU A 74 -13.41 20.82 5.57
N THR A 75 -13.15 22.11 5.27
CA THR A 75 -14.15 23.19 5.34
C THR A 75 -15.15 23.18 4.19
N GLU A 76 -14.89 22.43 3.12
CA GLU A 76 -15.78 22.36 1.96
C GLU A 76 -16.93 21.35 2.20
N THR A 77 -18.16 21.85 2.10
CA THR A 77 -19.39 21.00 2.11
C THR A 77 -19.67 20.38 0.74
N GLY A 78 -18.93 20.77 -0.30
CA GLY A 78 -19.09 20.29 -1.67
C GLY A 78 -18.66 18.84 -1.90
N LEU A 79 -18.76 18.42 -3.17
CA LEU A 79 -18.36 17.09 -3.63
C LEU A 79 -16.84 16.93 -3.60
N TYR A 80 -16.40 15.70 -3.37
CA TYR A 80 -14.99 15.34 -3.51
C TYR A 80 -14.51 15.49 -4.97
N LYS A 81 -13.32 16.04 -5.15
CA LYS A 81 -12.59 16.09 -6.42
C LYS A 81 -11.90 14.75 -6.64
N THR A 82 -11.93 14.22 -7.86
CA THR A 82 -11.22 12.98 -8.19
C THR A 82 -9.80 13.29 -8.64
N ALA A 83 -8.81 12.64 -8.04
CA ALA A 83 -7.41 12.77 -8.40
C ALA A 83 -7.01 11.71 -9.42
N LYS A 84 -6.03 12.04 -10.28
CA LYS A 84 -5.44 11.07 -11.20
C LYS A 84 -4.63 10.06 -10.40
N THR A 85 -5.02 8.79 -10.50
CA THR A 85 -4.34 7.69 -9.82
C THR A 85 -3.38 6.99 -10.78
N GLY A 86 -2.14 6.83 -10.36
CA GLY A 86 -1.09 6.06 -11.02
C GLY A 86 -0.88 4.71 -10.33
N ILE A 87 -0.14 3.83 -11.01
CA ILE A 87 0.25 2.50 -10.53
C ILE A 87 1.76 2.39 -10.74
N ILE A 88 2.49 1.93 -9.73
CA ILE A 88 3.94 1.67 -9.84
C ILE A 88 4.14 0.26 -10.36
N ASP A 89 3.98 -0.74 -9.51
CA ASP A 89 4.01 -2.16 -9.87
C ASP A 89 3.41 -2.99 -8.71
N ILE A 90 3.66 -4.30 -8.72
CA ILE A 90 3.32 -5.23 -7.65
C ILE A 90 4.51 -5.39 -6.70
N GLU A 91 4.26 -5.19 -5.42
CA GLU A 91 5.21 -5.43 -4.34
C GLU A 91 5.44 -6.94 -4.12
N ILE A 92 6.69 -7.28 -3.83
CA ILE A 92 7.11 -8.60 -3.34
C ILE A 92 7.51 -8.43 -1.85
N PRO A 93 7.08 -9.32 -0.93
CA PRO A 93 6.48 -10.63 -1.16
C PRO A 93 4.95 -10.69 -1.18
N ASP A 94 4.26 -9.66 -0.70
CA ASP A 94 2.83 -9.73 -0.41
C ASP A 94 1.93 -9.71 -1.66
N LYS A 95 2.53 -9.54 -2.84
CA LYS A 95 1.85 -9.48 -4.14
C LYS A 95 0.75 -8.42 -4.18
N GLN A 96 0.97 -7.30 -3.49
CA GLN A 96 0.04 -6.18 -3.50
C GLN A 96 0.41 -5.18 -4.59
N ARG A 97 -0.58 -4.62 -5.25
CA ARG A 97 -0.38 -3.56 -6.24
C ARG A 97 -0.26 -2.21 -5.53
N ILE A 98 0.77 -1.47 -5.89
CA ILE A 98 1.07 -0.15 -5.33
C ILE A 98 0.42 0.92 -6.21
N TYR A 99 -0.44 1.72 -5.60
CA TYR A 99 -1.08 2.87 -6.21
C TYR A 99 -0.50 4.14 -5.62
N TYR A 100 -0.54 5.20 -6.43
CA TYR A 100 -0.15 6.52 -5.96
C TYR A 100 -1.00 7.60 -6.62
N THR A 101 -1.04 8.76 -5.98
CA THR A 101 -1.54 9.98 -6.61
C THR A 101 -0.71 11.17 -6.16
N THR A 102 -0.58 12.14 -7.05
CA THR A 102 0.00 13.44 -6.74
C THR A 102 -1.13 14.45 -6.76
N LEU A 103 -1.33 15.12 -5.64
CA LEU A 103 -2.25 16.25 -5.53
C LEU A 103 -1.42 17.53 -5.68
N SER A 104 -1.79 18.38 -6.63
CA SER A 104 -1.18 19.69 -6.88
C SER A 104 -2.21 20.81 -6.65
N ASP A 105 -1.74 22.05 -6.68
CA ASP A 105 -2.58 23.25 -6.62
C ASP A 105 -3.42 23.30 -5.33
N LEU A 106 -2.84 22.82 -4.24
CA LEU A 106 -3.41 22.87 -2.90
C LEU A 106 -3.18 24.24 -2.26
N GLU A 107 -4.06 24.62 -1.35
CA GLU A 107 -3.89 25.83 -0.56
C GLU A 107 -2.91 25.56 0.59
N PRO A 108 -1.98 26.49 0.88
CA PRO A 108 -1.11 26.40 2.03
C PRO A 108 -1.89 26.36 3.35
N ASN A 109 -1.28 25.74 4.37
CA ASN A 109 -1.85 25.62 5.72
C ASN A 109 -3.32 25.16 5.75
N THR A 110 -3.70 24.26 4.85
CA THR A 110 -5.09 23.83 4.68
C THR A 110 -5.21 22.34 4.92
N LYS A 111 -6.21 21.96 5.73
CA LYS A 111 -6.52 20.57 6.00
C LYS A 111 -7.46 20.01 4.93
N TYR A 112 -7.09 18.87 4.38
CA TYR A 112 -7.82 18.13 3.37
C TYR A 112 -8.28 16.79 3.91
N LEU A 113 -9.48 16.38 3.50
CA LEU A 113 -10.00 15.04 3.69
C LEU A 113 -9.85 14.27 2.38
N PHE A 114 -9.55 12.99 2.47
CA PHE A 114 -9.54 12.13 1.30
C PHE A 114 -10.14 10.76 1.59
N ARG A 115 -10.57 10.12 0.52
CA ARG A 115 -11.10 8.75 0.52
C ARG A 115 -10.60 8.03 -0.71
N ILE A 116 -10.58 6.71 -0.63
CA ILE A 116 -10.22 5.85 -1.75
C ILE A 116 -11.48 5.13 -2.20
N GLU A 117 -11.77 5.18 -3.49
CA GLU A 117 -12.91 4.50 -4.11
C GLU A 117 -12.41 3.27 -4.88
N SER A 118 -12.94 2.11 -4.52
CA SER A 118 -12.83 0.88 -5.30
C SER A 118 -14.05 0.71 -6.20
N GLN A 119 -14.09 -0.35 -7.01
CA GLN A 119 -15.18 -0.59 -7.95
C GLN A 119 -16.56 -0.62 -7.28
N ASN A 120 -16.66 -1.23 -6.10
CA ASN A 120 -17.95 -1.46 -5.43
C ASN A 120 -18.09 -0.67 -4.12
N ARG A 121 -17.04 0.02 -3.64
CA ARG A 121 -17.01 0.62 -2.30
C ARG A 121 -16.24 1.93 -2.27
N SER A 122 -16.59 2.75 -1.29
CA SER A 122 -15.81 3.91 -0.89
C SER A 122 -15.25 3.69 0.51
N TRP A 123 -13.95 3.91 0.65
CA TRP A 123 -13.18 3.72 1.86
C TRP A 123 -12.89 5.10 2.48
N ASP A 124 -13.81 5.52 3.35
CA ASP A 124 -13.77 6.81 4.05
C ASP A 124 -13.59 6.58 5.54
N ASN A 125 -12.35 6.28 5.94
CA ASN A 125 -11.99 6.01 7.34
C ASN A 125 -11.45 7.29 8.03
N GLY A 126 -11.91 8.47 7.62
CA GLY A 126 -11.47 9.75 8.21
C GLY A 126 -10.04 10.14 7.83
N TYR A 127 -9.57 9.73 6.64
CA TYR A 127 -8.21 10.08 6.22
C TYR A 127 -8.09 11.58 5.95
N SER A 128 -7.01 12.17 6.45
CA SER A 128 -6.77 13.60 6.28
C SER A 128 -5.27 13.90 6.25
N PHE A 129 -4.94 15.06 5.71
CA PHE A 129 -3.61 15.64 5.75
C PHE A 129 -3.69 17.17 5.77
N GLN A 130 -2.61 17.83 6.18
CA GLN A 130 -2.52 19.29 6.21
C GLN A 130 -1.30 19.74 5.39
N THR A 131 -1.49 20.67 4.47
CA THR A 131 -0.39 21.29 3.74
C THR A 131 0.44 22.18 4.65
N LYS A 132 1.73 22.33 4.32
CA LYS A 132 2.63 23.18 5.10
C LYS A 132 2.20 24.66 5.00
N PRO A 133 2.44 25.48 6.03
CA PRO A 133 2.31 26.92 5.90
C PRO A 133 3.38 27.48 4.97
N ILE A 134 3.12 28.67 4.42
CA ILE A 134 4.16 29.43 3.72
C ILE A 134 5.18 29.84 4.79
N ALA A 135 6.38 29.26 4.74
CA ALA A 135 7.48 29.65 5.60
C ALA A 135 8.26 30.80 4.94
N GLU A 136 8.64 31.81 5.72
CA GLU A 136 9.47 32.94 5.27
C GLU A 136 10.97 32.71 5.51
N GLU A 137 11.34 31.75 6.35
CA GLU A 137 12.74 31.51 6.74
C GLU A 137 13.44 30.50 5.81
N LEU A 138 14.67 30.84 5.42
CA LEU A 138 15.56 29.99 4.64
C LEU A 138 16.53 29.28 5.58
N PHE A 139 16.48 27.95 5.59
CA PHE A 139 17.48 27.10 6.25
C PHE A 139 18.50 26.62 5.23
N LEU A 140 19.76 26.49 5.65
CA LEU A 140 20.76 25.81 4.83
C LEU A 140 20.41 24.31 4.79
N PRO A 141 20.44 23.68 3.60
CA PRO A 141 20.09 22.27 3.48
C PRO A 141 21.17 21.39 4.11
N GLU A 142 20.74 20.34 4.79
CA GLU A 142 21.61 19.27 5.27
C GLU A 142 21.14 17.95 4.67
N ILE A 143 21.88 17.48 3.68
CA ILE A 143 21.49 16.33 2.87
C ILE A 143 21.92 15.03 3.55
N ALA A 144 20.94 14.23 3.95
CA ALA A 144 21.15 12.83 4.26
C ALA A 144 21.11 12.00 2.99
N THR A 145 21.89 10.93 2.96
CA THR A 145 21.90 9.96 1.87
C THR A 145 21.88 8.55 2.44
N GLY A 146 21.39 7.59 1.66
CA GLY A 146 21.44 6.18 2.02
C GLY A 146 21.37 5.26 0.81
N GLU A 147 21.79 4.03 1.03
CA GLU A 147 21.78 2.94 0.04
C GLU A 147 20.72 1.91 0.41
N THR A 148 20.02 1.40 -0.60
CA THR A 148 18.96 0.40 -0.51
C THR A 148 18.93 -0.46 -1.77
N ASP A 149 18.07 -1.47 -1.78
CA ASP A 149 17.83 -2.22 -3.01
C ASP A 149 17.21 -1.31 -4.08
N LYS A 150 17.63 -1.49 -5.34
CA LYS A 150 16.94 -0.90 -6.49
C LYS A 150 15.47 -1.28 -6.49
N LYS A 151 14.64 -0.44 -7.11
CA LYS A 151 13.18 -0.66 -7.21
C LYS A 151 12.52 -0.81 -5.84
N SER A 152 12.93 0.04 -4.91
CA SER A 152 12.33 0.16 -3.59
C SER A 152 11.75 1.56 -3.40
N LEU A 153 10.61 1.62 -2.73
CA LEU A 153 10.06 2.85 -2.18
C LEU A 153 10.49 2.92 -0.73
N ILE A 154 11.26 3.95 -0.39
CA ILE A 154 11.82 4.15 0.94
C ILE A 154 11.03 5.25 1.61
N LEU A 155 10.37 4.92 2.72
CA LEU A 155 9.72 5.89 3.58
C LEU A 155 10.74 6.43 4.56
N ILE A 156 10.96 7.73 4.52
CA ILE A 156 11.83 8.48 5.41
C ILE A 156 10.91 9.32 6.30
N THR A 157 11.03 9.15 7.61
CA THR A 157 10.23 9.88 8.59
C THR A 157 11.13 10.82 9.39
N ILE A 158 10.87 12.11 9.32
CA ILE A 158 11.55 13.18 10.07
C ILE A 158 10.50 13.77 11.01
N GLU A 159 10.60 13.50 12.31
CA GLU A 159 9.56 13.85 13.29
C GLU A 159 8.19 13.30 12.84
N ASP A 160 7.24 14.18 12.51
CA ASP A 160 5.91 13.81 11.98
C ASP A 160 5.81 13.92 10.45
N GLU A 161 6.87 14.37 9.78
CA GLU A 161 6.92 14.55 8.33
C GLU A 161 7.38 13.26 7.64
N LYS A 162 6.64 12.87 6.60
CA LYS A 162 6.93 11.67 5.83
C LYS A 162 7.33 12.01 4.42
N TYR A 163 8.38 11.35 3.96
CA TYR A 163 8.92 11.47 2.61
C TYR A 163 9.03 10.09 2.00
N LEU A 164 8.72 9.98 0.71
CA LEU A 164 8.89 8.72 -0.02
C LEU A 164 9.83 8.95 -1.19
N GLN A 165 10.90 8.16 -1.24
CA GLN A 165 11.90 8.18 -2.30
C GLN A 165 11.88 6.88 -3.09
N ASP A 166 11.91 7.01 -4.41
CA ASP A 166 11.95 5.86 -5.32
C ASP A 166 13.39 5.59 -5.77
N THR A 167 13.92 4.44 -5.40
CA THR A 167 15.30 4.03 -5.71
C THR A 167 15.40 3.19 -6.99
N GLN A 168 14.40 3.29 -7.88
CA GLN A 168 14.24 2.50 -9.12
C GLN A 168 15.54 2.12 -9.84
N TYR A 169 16.46 3.06 -10.05
CA TYR A 169 17.64 2.88 -10.92
C TYR A 169 18.94 2.57 -10.18
N HIS A 170 19.18 3.25 -9.06
CA HIS A 170 20.50 3.28 -8.42
C HIS A 170 20.53 2.64 -7.04
N GLY A 171 19.39 2.39 -6.39
CA GLY A 171 19.41 1.86 -5.03
C GLY A 171 19.95 2.89 -4.03
N THR A 172 19.80 4.18 -4.32
CA THR A 172 20.30 5.26 -3.48
C THR A 172 19.23 6.32 -3.35
N TRP A 173 19.14 6.97 -2.19
CA TRP A 173 18.27 8.12 -1.96
C TRP A 173 19.05 9.27 -1.32
N ALA A 174 18.51 10.48 -1.50
CA ALA A 174 19.01 11.69 -0.86
C ALA A 174 17.82 12.55 -0.43
N LEU A 175 17.89 13.14 0.76
CA LEU A 175 16.83 13.99 1.31
C LEU A 175 17.45 15.12 2.14
N ASP A 176 16.94 16.34 1.98
CA ASP A 176 17.25 17.43 2.90
C ASP A 176 16.54 17.22 4.24
N THR A 177 17.32 16.97 5.27
CA THR A 177 16.83 16.74 6.64
C THR A 177 16.80 18.01 7.48
N GLN A 178 17.47 19.08 7.00
CA GLN A 178 17.66 20.32 7.76
C GLN A 178 18.29 20.06 9.14
N GLY A 179 19.15 19.04 9.24
CA GLY A 179 19.86 18.66 10.47
C GLY A 179 19.01 17.94 11.51
N ARG A 180 17.78 17.53 11.14
CA ARG A 180 16.88 16.78 12.02
C ARG A 180 17.11 15.28 11.91
N ASP A 181 16.91 14.59 13.03
CA ASP A 181 16.96 13.13 13.08
C ASP A 181 15.87 12.50 12.22
N TYR A 182 16.19 11.35 11.61
CA TYR A 182 15.29 10.66 10.71
C TYR A 182 15.33 9.14 10.90
N THR A 183 14.24 8.49 10.50
CA THR A 183 14.16 7.03 10.41
C THR A 183 13.83 6.63 8.98
N THR A 184 14.24 5.43 8.58
CA THR A 184 13.96 4.89 7.25
C THR A 184 13.33 3.51 7.35
N GLU A 185 12.31 3.26 6.55
CA GLU A 185 11.72 1.94 6.35
C GLU A 185 11.46 1.68 4.87
N THR A 186 11.57 0.42 4.43
CA THR A 186 11.16 0.04 3.08
C THR A 186 9.63 -0.04 3.05
N TYR A 187 9.01 0.92 2.38
CA TYR A 187 7.56 0.92 2.18
C TYR A 187 7.12 -0.19 1.22
N ALA A 188 7.87 -0.37 0.13
CA ALA A 188 7.64 -1.45 -0.81
C ALA A 188 8.89 -1.78 -1.62
N ASN A 189 9.07 -3.06 -1.96
CA ASN A 189 10.04 -3.50 -2.97
C ASN A 189 9.29 -4.13 -4.14
N TYR A 190 9.52 -3.61 -5.34
CA TYR A 190 8.85 -4.03 -6.57
C TYR A 190 9.83 -4.59 -7.62
N THR A 191 10.96 -5.11 -7.15
CA THR A 191 11.88 -5.91 -7.97
C THR A 191 11.17 -7.15 -8.48
N LYS A 192 11.33 -7.48 -9.76
CA LYS A 192 10.66 -8.64 -10.35
C LYS A 192 11.30 -9.94 -9.89
N GLU A 193 10.51 -11.00 -9.71
CA GLU A 193 11.02 -12.32 -9.32
C GLU A 193 12.11 -12.84 -10.27
N SER A 194 11.98 -12.59 -11.58
CA SER A 194 13.00 -12.95 -12.57
C SER A 194 14.34 -12.25 -12.32
N GLU A 195 14.32 -11.00 -11.87
CA GLU A 195 15.50 -10.21 -11.57
C GLU A 195 16.14 -10.69 -10.26
N LEU A 196 15.32 -10.97 -9.23
CA LEU A 196 15.80 -11.59 -7.98
C LEU A 196 16.47 -12.94 -8.25
N ARG A 197 15.87 -13.78 -9.11
CA ARG A 197 16.47 -15.05 -9.52
C ARG A 197 17.79 -14.84 -10.25
N SER A 198 17.87 -13.86 -11.15
CA SER A 198 19.12 -13.53 -11.85
C SER A 198 20.22 -13.10 -10.87
N GLN A 199 19.90 -12.19 -9.94
CA GLN A 199 20.84 -11.72 -8.93
C GLN A 199 21.32 -12.87 -8.02
N LEU A 200 20.40 -13.74 -7.61
CA LEU A 200 20.76 -14.93 -6.84
C LEU A 200 21.68 -15.85 -7.64
N LEU A 201 21.39 -16.09 -8.92
CA LEU A 201 22.23 -16.89 -9.82
C LEU A 201 23.62 -16.29 -9.98
N ASP A 202 23.75 -14.98 -10.10
CA ASP A 202 25.04 -14.30 -10.19
C ASP A 202 25.87 -14.47 -8.90
N ILE A 203 25.22 -14.54 -7.73
CA ILE A 203 25.88 -14.74 -6.44
C ILE A 203 26.33 -16.20 -6.26
N ILE A 204 25.49 -17.17 -6.64
CA ILE A 204 25.74 -18.59 -6.38
C ILE A 204 26.51 -19.30 -7.50
N SER A 205 26.59 -18.70 -8.70
CA SER A 205 27.37 -19.27 -9.79
C SER A 205 28.86 -19.04 -9.50
N PRO A 206 29.69 -20.10 -9.43
CA PRO A 206 31.11 -19.92 -9.24
C PRO A 206 31.68 -19.11 -10.41
N PRO A 207 32.68 -18.24 -10.16
CA PRO A 207 33.34 -17.53 -11.25
C PRO A 207 33.89 -18.57 -12.22
N VAL A 208 33.41 -18.53 -13.48
CA VAL A 208 34.03 -19.29 -14.56
C VAL A 208 35.36 -18.58 -14.85
N TYR A 209 36.40 -18.96 -14.12
CA TYR A 209 37.76 -18.67 -14.56
C TYR A 209 37.91 -19.34 -15.91
N ALA A 210 37.94 -18.54 -16.98
CA ALA A 210 38.45 -18.99 -18.25
C ALA A 210 39.86 -19.51 -17.96
N GLN A 211 39.98 -20.84 -17.87
CA GLN A 211 41.26 -21.51 -17.84
C GLN A 211 41.95 -21.03 -19.11
N SER A 212 42.98 -20.18 -18.97
CA SER A 212 43.80 -19.79 -20.10
C SER A 212 44.33 -21.10 -20.67
N GLY A 213 43.70 -21.56 -21.75
CA GLY A 213 44.21 -22.67 -22.51
C GLY A 213 45.60 -22.26 -22.96
N ALA A 214 46.61 -22.85 -22.33
CA ALA A 214 47.95 -22.84 -22.84
C ALA A 214 47.87 -23.53 -24.20
N ASN A 215 47.77 -22.73 -25.25
CA ASN A 215 48.06 -23.16 -26.61
C ASN A 215 49.24 -22.32 -27.08
N CYS A 216 50.40 -22.94 -26.86
CA CYS A 216 51.55 -23.03 -27.77
C CYS A 216 51.35 -22.42 -29.16
#